data_AF-A0A495X8L3-F1
#
_entry.id   AF-A0A495X8L3-F1
#
_cell.length_a   1.000
_cell.length_b   1.000
_cell.length_c   1.000
_cell.angle_alpha   90.00
_cell.angle_beta   90.00
_cell.angle_gamma   90.00
#
_symmetry.space_group_name_H-M   'P 1'
#
loop_
_entity.id
_entity.type
_entity.pdbx_description
1 polymer ?
#
loop_
_entity_poly.entity_id
_entity_poly.type
_entity_poly.pdbx_seq_one_letter_code
_entity_poly.pdbx_strand_id
1 'polypeptide(L)'
;MPIPDALKTGLADPKFWAMYCFEDDHEGYDEYFDEDSHVLSFPVGGGYSLDLDISDSYFDLGLRVPGADEPVTVGWSDEAHFHPHALRWDELDLVCRAASLLEPELRHPGPGLALLSRFVVISAYDDITTIESLLHAAFTTLKPADAEGYWPDAEDIAGRVDYRRQAVVWHRDVDGNFSVHKDISAFDGADLYSTRTRGSDFPWADWRSKLDQAERTLAAAVDPTWLEPLAVGKLLDRAIADRDPTAAPELGRTLADLGCANPTILTALTAPVHPAETTWVLELLSTAPRGTLLRGLPKA
;
A
#
# COMPACT_ATOMS: atom_id res chain seq x y z
N MET A 1 -2.05 14.11 -7.25
CA MET A 1 -2.07 15.25 -6.31
C MET A 1 -0.91 15.02 -5.37
N PRO A 2 -0.04 16.03 -5.14
CA PRO A 2 1.07 15.89 -4.19
C PRO A 2 0.54 15.64 -2.78
N ILE A 3 1.36 15.03 -1.92
CA ILE A 3 1.00 14.87 -0.50
C ILE A 3 0.89 16.28 0.11
N PRO A 4 -0.20 16.62 0.83
CA PRO A 4 -0.32 17.93 1.49
C PRO A 4 0.87 18.21 2.41
N ASP A 5 1.36 19.47 2.45
CA ASP A 5 2.58 19.82 3.21
C ASP A 5 2.44 19.57 4.72
N ALA A 6 1.25 19.77 5.28
CA ALA A 6 0.93 19.44 6.67
C ALA A 6 1.12 17.94 6.92
N LEU A 7 0.59 17.09 6.03
CA LEU A 7 0.73 15.64 6.15
C LEU A 7 2.17 15.17 5.85
N LYS A 8 2.91 15.80 4.93
CA LYS A 8 4.34 15.53 4.73
C LYS A 8 5.14 15.76 6.02
N THR A 9 4.81 16.83 6.74
CA THR A 9 5.43 17.17 8.02
C THR A 9 5.04 16.14 9.08
N GLY A 10 3.75 15.80 9.17
CA GLY A 10 3.25 14.77 10.09
C GLY A 10 3.86 13.40 9.86
N LEU A 11 3.99 12.93 8.62
CA LEU A 11 4.60 11.63 8.31
C LEU A 11 6.06 11.49 8.77
N ALA A 12 6.75 12.60 8.99
CA ALA A 12 8.11 12.65 9.52
C ALA A 12 8.16 12.85 11.06
N ASP A 13 7.02 13.08 11.71
CA ASP A 13 6.92 13.41 13.13
C ASP A 13 6.50 12.18 13.97
N PRO A 14 7.31 11.76 14.96
CA PRO A 14 6.96 10.73 15.94
C PRO A 14 5.58 10.91 16.61
N LYS A 15 5.15 12.16 16.84
CA LYS A 15 3.85 12.46 17.45
C LYS A 15 2.66 12.13 16.56
N PHE A 16 2.77 12.39 15.26
CA PHE A 16 1.76 11.96 14.29
C PHE A 16 1.56 10.46 14.36
N TRP A 17 2.65 9.70 14.40
CA TRP A 17 2.56 8.24 14.46
C TRP A 17 2.01 7.73 15.79
N ALA A 18 2.33 8.39 16.91
CA ALA A 18 1.73 8.04 18.20
C ALA A 18 0.20 8.22 18.17
N MET A 19 -0.27 9.36 17.64
CA MET A 19 -1.70 9.62 17.41
C MET A 19 -2.31 8.61 16.44
N TYR A 20 -1.69 8.41 15.27
CA TYR A 20 -2.19 7.53 14.20
C TYR A 20 -2.32 6.07 14.66
N CYS A 21 -1.45 5.63 15.57
CA CYS A 21 -1.43 4.27 16.09
C CYS A 21 -2.17 4.11 17.43
N PHE A 22 -2.80 5.17 17.96
CA PHE A 22 -3.46 5.18 19.27
C PHE A 22 -2.52 4.77 20.43
N GLU A 23 -1.27 5.24 20.39
CA GLU A 23 -0.23 4.93 21.39
C GLU A 23 0.03 6.09 22.36
N ASP A 24 -0.66 7.22 22.17
CA ASP A 24 -0.61 8.33 23.13
C ASP A 24 -1.61 8.09 24.26
N ASP A 25 -1.13 8.11 25.50
CA ASP A 25 -1.98 8.02 26.69
C ASP A 25 -2.69 9.37 26.84
N HIS A 26 -3.95 9.44 26.39
CA HIS A 26 -4.87 10.59 26.24
C HIS A 26 -5.05 11.60 27.39
N GLU A 27 -4.15 11.71 28.37
CA GLU A 27 -4.22 12.69 29.44
C GLU A 27 -3.63 14.06 29.04
N GLY A 28 -4.36 14.78 28.19
CA GLY A 28 -4.45 16.26 28.27
C GLY A 28 -3.61 17.12 27.32
N TYR A 29 -3.72 16.95 25.99
CA TYR A 29 -3.11 17.87 25.02
C TYR A 29 -4.01 18.26 23.83
N ASP A 30 -3.60 19.37 23.22
CA ASP A 30 -4.16 20.07 22.06
C ASP A 30 -4.18 19.19 20.80
N GLU A 31 -5.11 19.50 19.88
CA GLU A 31 -5.29 18.82 18.58
C GLU A 31 -3.96 18.72 17.81
N TYR A 32 -3.67 17.57 17.18
CA TYR A 32 -2.44 17.40 16.39
C TYR A 32 -2.54 18.19 15.08
N PHE A 33 -3.74 18.23 14.51
CA PHE A 33 -4.05 19.06 13.36
C PHE A 33 -4.79 20.32 13.78
N ASP A 34 -4.30 21.48 13.32
CA ASP A 34 -4.98 22.78 13.49
C ASP A 34 -6.27 22.87 12.65
N GLU A 35 -6.49 21.95 11.70
CA GLU A 35 -7.65 21.85 10.81
C GLU A 35 -8.40 20.55 11.05
N ASP A 36 -9.72 20.55 10.81
CA ASP A 36 -10.60 19.41 11.11
C ASP A 36 -10.19 18.08 10.43
N SER A 37 -9.47 18.13 9.30
CA SER A 37 -9.06 16.92 8.55
C SER A 37 -8.07 17.16 7.40
N HIS A 38 -7.31 16.13 7.02
CA HIS A 38 -6.43 16.13 5.85
C HIS A 38 -6.66 14.91 4.96
N VAL A 39 -6.91 15.16 3.67
CA VAL A 39 -7.14 14.11 2.67
C VAL A 39 -5.88 13.78 1.89
N LEU A 40 -5.50 12.50 1.85
CA LEU A 40 -4.48 11.96 0.98
C LEU A 40 -5.08 11.02 -0.06
N SER A 41 -4.91 11.37 -1.34
CA SER A 41 -5.39 10.55 -2.46
C SER A 41 -4.32 9.61 -3.02
N PHE A 42 -4.72 8.38 -3.29
CA PHE A 42 -3.96 7.31 -3.94
C PHE A 42 -4.58 7.00 -5.31
N PRO A 43 -4.23 7.76 -6.36
CA PRO A 43 -4.81 7.57 -7.68
C PRO A 43 -4.37 6.25 -8.29
N VAL A 44 -5.26 5.58 -9.01
CA VAL A 44 -4.93 4.33 -9.73
C VAL A 44 -5.12 4.44 -11.24
N GLY A 45 -5.43 5.64 -11.74
CA GLY A 45 -5.70 5.93 -13.14
C GLY A 45 -7.19 6.00 -13.45
N GLY A 46 -7.53 6.43 -14.67
CA GLY A 46 -8.92 6.47 -15.16
C GLY A 46 -9.88 7.36 -14.37
N GLY A 47 -9.39 8.22 -13.48
CA GLY A 47 -10.19 9.04 -12.56
C GLY A 47 -10.57 8.37 -11.24
N TYR A 48 -10.07 7.16 -10.96
CA TYR A 48 -10.27 6.46 -9.70
C TYR A 48 -9.13 6.74 -8.69
N SER A 49 -9.47 6.84 -7.40
CA SER A 49 -8.52 6.84 -6.29
C SER A 49 -9.11 6.19 -5.04
N LEU A 50 -8.24 5.73 -4.14
CA LEU A 50 -8.59 5.64 -2.72
C LEU A 50 -8.19 6.95 -2.06
N ASP A 51 -9.07 7.54 -1.28
CA ASP A 51 -8.80 8.75 -0.52
C ASP A 51 -8.82 8.38 0.96
N LEU A 52 -7.77 8.73 1.68
CA LEU A 52 -7.72 8.60 3.13
C LEU A 52 -7.91 9.98 3.73
N ASP A 53 -9.02 10.17 4.42
CA ASP A 53 -9.25 11.33 5.25
C ASP A 53 -8.72 11.08 6.66
N ILE A 54 -7.87 11.99 7.15
CA ILE A 54 -7.14 11.86 8.40
C ILE A 54 -7.49 13.04 9.30
N SER A 55 -8.14 12.77 10.41
CA SER A 55 -8.34 13.73 11.50
C SER A 55 -7.83 13.16 12.81
N ASP A 56 -7.91 13.95 13.87
CA ASP A 56 -7.59 13.46 15.21
C ASP A 56 -8.57 12.34 15.60
N SER A 57 -8.01 11.16 15.86
CA SER A 57 -8.72 9.95 16.29
C SER A 57 -9.81 9.41 15.35
N TYR A 58 -9.92 9.91 14.12
CA TYR A 58 -10.84 9.39 13.11
C TYR A 58 -10.19 9.35 11.73
N PHE A 59 -10.34 8.22 11.05
CA PHE A 59 -9.71 7.96 9.75
C PHE A 59 -10.75 7.34 8.81
N ASP A 60 -11.10 8.02 7.73
CA ASP A 60 -12.07 7.54 6.73
C ASP A 60 -11.36 7.12 5.44
N LEU A 61 -11.67 5.91 4.98
CA LEU A 61 -11.21 5.41 3.69
C LEU A 61 -12.35 5.53 2.68
N GLY A 62 -12.19 6.42 1.71
CA GLY A 62 -13.12 6.67 0.63
C GLY A 62 -12.68 6.08 -0.71
N LEU A 63 -13.64 5.65 -1.52
CA LEU A 63 -13.48 5.32 -2.93
C LEU A 63 -13.95 6.51 -3.78
N ARG A 64 -13.02 7.18 -4.46
CA ARG A 64 -13.38 8.18 -5.47
C ARG A 64 -13.57 7.51 -6.82
N VAL A 65 -14.69 7.80 -7.45
CA VAL A 65 -15.02 7.34 -8.81
C VAL A 65 -14.93 8.51 -9.81
N PRO A 66 -14.72 8.25 -11.11
CA PRO A 66 -14.56 9.29 -12.11
C PRO A 66 -15.79 10.20 -12.19
N GLY A 67 -15.58 11.51 -12.03
CA GLY A 67 -16.64 12.51 -12.10
C GLY A 67 -17.51 12.64 -10.86
N ALA A 68 -17.20 11.92 -9.76
CA ALA A 68 -17.82 12.16 -8.46
C ALA A 68 -17.10 13.28 -7.70
N ASP A 69 -17.90 14.17 -7.10
CA ASP A 69 -17.39 15.28 -6.29
C ASP A 69 -16.87 14.80 -4.93
N GLU A 70 -17.51 13.78 -4.34
CA GLU A 70 -17.16 13.19 -3.05
C GLU A 70 -16.85 11.69 -3.17
N PRO A 71 -15.90 11.18 -2.38
CA PRO A 71 -15.61 9.75 -2.34
C PRO A 71 -16.70 9.01 -1.53
N VAL A 72 -16.95 7.76 -1.89
CA VAL A 72 -17.87 6.88 -1.14
C VAL A 72 -17.08 6.17 -0.05
N THR A 73 -17.43 6.36 1.23
CA THR A 73 -16.80 5.66 2.35
C THR A 73 -16.89 4.15 2.17
N VAL A 74 -15.73 3.49 2.25
CA VAL A 74 -15.57 2.03 2.15
C VAL A 74 -15.03 1.41 3.44
N GLY A 75 -14.54 2.20 4.38
CA GLY A 75 -14.12 1.77 5.71
C GLY A 75 -13.74 2.99 6.54
N TRP A 76 -13.78 2.87 7.85
CA TRP A 76 -13.34 3.93 8.76
C TRP A 76 -12.80 3.30 10.02
N SER A 77 -12.05 4.08 10.79
CA SER A 77 -11.52 3.59 12.05
C SER A 77 -11.41 4.73 13.03
N ASP A 78 -11.94 4.49 14.22
CA ASP A 78 -11.96 5.39 15.38
C ASP A 78 -11.77 4.54 16.65
N GLU A 79 -11.92 5.14 17.81
CA GLU A 79 -11.80 4.43 19.10
C GLU A 79 -13.12 3.77 19.58
N ALA A 80 -14.22 3.90 18.82
CA ALA A 80 -15.56 3.54 19.33
C ALA A 80 -16.37 2.62 18.42
N HIS A 81 -16.40 2.87 17.11
CA HIS A 81 -17.23 2.17 16.13
C HIS A 81 -16.45 1.89 14.84
N PHE A 82 -15.28 1.27 14.95
CA PHE A 82 -14.35 1.06 13.83
C PHE A 82 -14.84 -0.01 12.83
N HIS A 83 -14.72 0.27 11.52
CA HIS A 83 -14.90 -0.69 10.42
C HIS A 83 -13.66 -0.73 9.49
N PRO A 84 -12.49 -1.10 10.02
CA PRO A 84 -11.24 -1.00 9.29
C PRO A 84 -11.08 -2.12 8.26
N HIS A 85 -11.83 -3.23 8.36
CA HIS A 85 -11.57 -4.45 7.58
C HIS A 85 -12.08 -4.38 6.13
N ALA A 86 -11.56 -3.44 5.34
CA ALA A 86 -12.02 -3.11 3.99
C ALA A 86 -11.11 -3.63 2.87
N LEU A 87 -9.83 -3.89 3.14
CA LEU A 87 -8.83 -4.24 2.12
C LEU A 87 -8.32 -5.68 2.27
N ARG A 88 -8.14 -6.35 1.14
CA ARG A 88 -7.20 -7.48 1.05
C ARG A 88 -5.78 -6.95 0.88
N TRP A 89 -4.78 -7.71 1.35
CA TRP A 89 -3.38 -7.33 1.15
C TRP A 89 -3.02 -7.13 -0.33
N ASP A 90 -3.38 -8.07 -1.20
CA ASP A 90 -3.10 -7.98 -2.64
C ASP A 90 -3.72 -6.75 -3.32
N GLU A 91 -4.85 -6.26 -2.79
CA GLU A 91 -5.53 -5.07 -3.30
C GLU A 91 -4.81 -3.80 -2.82
N LEU A 92 -4.35 -3.78 -1.56
CA LEU A 92 -3.54 -2.68 -1.03
C LEU A 92 -2.23 -2.54 -1.82
N ASP A 93 -1.47 -3.64 -1.96
CA ASP A 93 -0.20 -3.65 -2.70
C ASP A 93 -0.38 -3.16 -4.14
N LEU A 94 -1.43 -3.63 -4.83
CA LEU A 94 -1.77 -3.16 -6.18
C LEU A 94 -2.04 -1.66 -6.24
N VAL A 95 -2.88 -1.15 -5.32
CA VAL A 95 -3.24 0.27 -5.28
C VAL A 95 -2.00 1.14 -5.04
N CYS A 96 -1.14 0.76 -4.08
CA CYS A 96 0.07 1.53 -3.78
C CYS A 96 1.08 1.52 -4.93
N ARG A 97 1.25 0.39 -5.63
CA ARG A 97 2.09 0.32 -6.83
C ARG A 97 1.55 1.23 -7.93
N ALA A 98 0.25 1.16 -8.22
CA ALA A 98 -0.37 2.00 -9.25
C ALA A 98 -0.26 3.49 -8.90
N ALA A 99 -0.51 3.84 -7.63
CA ALA A 99 -0.41 5.21 -7.15
C ALA A 99 1.02 5.75 -7.23
N SER A 100 2.03 4.95 -6.88
CA SER A 100 3.43 5.39 -6.99
C SER A 100 3.89 5.61 -8.43
N LEU A 101 3.32 4.90 -9.41
CA LEU A 101 3.61 5.11 -10.84
C LEU A 101 3.02 6.42 -11.38
N LEU A 102 1.92 6.91 -10.78
CA LEU A 102 1.23 8.13 -11.17
C LEU A 102 1.69 9.35 -10.35
N GLU A 103 2.01 9.15 -9.08
CA GLU A 103 2.42 10.17 -8.12
C GLU A 103 3.71 9.71 -7.43
N PRO A 104 4.89 10.09 -7.96
CA PRO A 104 6.18 9.57 -7.51
C PRO A 104 6.49 9.83 -6.03
N GLU A 105 5.90 10.87 -5.43
CA GLU A 105 6.05 11.19 -4.00
C GLU A 105 5.46 10.10 -3.08
N LEU A 106 4.46 9.34 -3.55
CA LEU A 106 3.84 8.30 -2.74
C LEU A 106 4.75 7.10 -2.52
N ARG A 107 5.65 6.83 -3.49
CA ARG A 107 6.62 5.72 -3.50
C ARG A 107 5.99 4.36 -3.21
N HIS A 108 6.75 3.29 -3.39
CA HIS A 108 6.31 1.97 -2.96
C HIS A 108 7.53 1.08 -2.70
N PRO A 109 7.69 0.52 -1.49
CA PRO A 109 6.96 0.83 -0.25
C PRO A 109 7.08 2.30 0.17
N GLY A 110 6.11 2.83 0.92
CA GLY A 110 6.07 4.25 1.28
C GLY A 110 4.77 4.65 2.01
N PRO A 111 4.41 5.96 2.02
CA PRO A 111 3.22 6.51 2.68
C PRO A 111 1.95 5.68 2.52
N GLY A 112 1.65 5.22 1.29
CA GLY A 112 0.43 4.45 1.04
C GLY A 112 0.35 3.13 1.79
N LEU A 113 1.45 2.37 1.86
CA LEU A 113 1.47 1.13 2.64
C LEU A 113 1.42 1.43 4.14
N ALA A 114 2.17 2.42 4.62
CA ALA A 114 2.23 2.76 6.04
C ALA A 114 0.84 3.14 6.57
N LEU A 115 0.14 4.03 5.87
CA LEU A 115 -1.17 4.51 6.28
C LEU A 115 -2.28 3.47 6.05
N LEU A 116 -2.44 2.99 4.81
CA LEU A 116 -3.60 2.15 4.46
C LEU A 116 -3.53 0.73 5.04
N SER A 117 -2.39 0.29 5.60
CA SER A 117 -2.26 -1.00 6.27
C SER A 117 -3.27 -1.20 7.41
N ARG A 118 -3.68 -0.10 8.08
CA ARG A 118 -4.77 -0.05 9.06
C ARG A 118 -6.06 -0.71 8.55
N PHE A 119 -6.32 -0.62 7.24
CA PHE A 119 -7.58 -1.08 6.66
C PHE A 119 -7.53 -2.51 6.10
N VAL A 120 -6.44 -3.24 6.36
CA VAL A 120 -6.22 -4.58 5.80
C VAL A 120 -6.78 -5.67 6.70
N VAL A 121 -7.16 -6.78 6.10
CA VAL A 121 -7.31 -8.08 6.78
C VAL A 121 -6.27 -9.04 6.23
N ILE A 122 -5.25 -9.37 7.03
CA ILE A 122 -4.30 -10.42 6.68
C ILE A 122 -4.96 -11.76 6.96
N SER A 123 -5.13 -12.55 5.91
CA SER A 123 -5.79 -13.84 5.90
C SER A 123 -4.81 -15.00 5.79
N ALA A 124 -5.26 -16.23 6.06
CA ALA A 124 -4.40 -17.41 6.10
C ALA A 124 -3.63 -17.70 4.79
N TYR A 125 -4.01 -17.05 3.68
CA TYR A 125 -3.37 -17.18 2.38
C TYR A 125 -2.27 -16.14 2.14
N ASP A 126 -2.16 -15.13 2.99
CA ASP A 126 -1.20 -14.05 2.86
C ASP A 126 0.15 -14.43 3.49
N ASP A 127 1.22 -13.99 2.83
CA ASP A 127 2.61 -14.19 3.30
C ASP A 127 3.00 -13.08 4.27
N ILE A 128 2.84 -13.36 5.57
CA ILE A 128 3.13 -12.39 6.63
C ILE A 128 4.57 -11.89 6.60
N THR A 129 5.54 -12.73 6.24
CA THR A 129 6.94 -12.33 6.26
C THR A 129 7.19 -11.28 5.17
N THR A 130 6.60 -11.49 3.99
CA THR A 130 6.64 -10.49 2.91
C THR A 130 5.91 -9.20 3.33
N ILE A 131 4.76 -9.31 4.01
CA ILE A 131 3.99 -8.16 4.51
C ILE A 131 4.81 -7.34 5.52
N GLU A 132 5.35 -7.98 6.55
CA GLU A 132 6.18 -7.36 7.57
C GLU A 132 7.39 -6.66 6.94
N SER A 133 8.07 -7.30 5.97
CA SER A 133 9.20 -6.68 5.26
C SER A 133 8.79 -5.43 4.46
N LEU A 134 7.61 -5.44 3.82
CA LEU A 134 7.11 -4.28 3.08
C LEU A 134 6.65 -3.14 4.00
N LEU A 135 6.00 -3.48 5.13
CA LEU A 135 5.63 -2.49 6.16
C LEU A 135 6.87 -1.89 6.81
N HIS A 136 7.87 -2.72 7.14
CA HIS A 136 9.15 -2.26 7.66
C HIS A 136 9.81 -1.30 6.67
N ALA A 137 9.89 -1.66 5.39
CA ALA A 137 10.40 -0.77 4.35
C ALA A 137 9.63 0.56 4.30
N ALA A 138 8.29 0.52 4.35
CA ALA A 138 7.45 1.72 4.34
C ALA A 138 7.77 2.64 5.54
N PHE A 139 7.73 2.13 6.76
CA PHE A 139 8.01 2.93 7.97
C PHE A 139 9.47 3.42 8.04
N THR A 140 10.44 2.59 7.63
CA THR A 140 11.85 2.99 7.60
C THR A 140 12.11 4.09 6.58
N THR A 141 11.47 4.06 5.41
CA THR A 141 11.63 5.13 4.40
C THR A 141 11.06 6.47 4.84
N LEU A 142 10.11 6.47 5.77
CA LEU A 142 9.47 7.66 6.31
C LEU A 142 10.21 8.24 7.52
N LYS A 143 11.03 7.43 8.20
CA LYS A 143 11.69 7.79 9.46
C LYS A 143 12.88 8.73 9.24
N PRO A 144 12.85 9.97 9.77
CA PRO A 144 14.05 10.80 9.83
C PRO A 144 15.17 10.13 10.63
N ALA A 145 16.42 10.36 10.26
CA ALA A 145 17.59 9.76 10.91
C ALA A 145 17.73 10.17 12.39
N ASP A 146 17.20 11.34 12.75
CA ASP A 146 17.21 11.97 14.07
C ASP A 146 15.85 11.89 14.78
N ALA A 147 14.92 11.07 14.30
CA ALA A 147 13.61 10.92 14.93
C ALA A 147 13.72 10.33 16.35
N GLU A 148 13.30 11.12 17.35
CA GLU A 148 13.18 10.73 18.75
C GLU A 148 11.71 10.60 19.15
N GLY A 149 11.31 9.47 19.72
CA GLY A 149 9.92 9.22 20.16
C GLY A 149 9.34 7.94 19.57
N TYR A 150 8.02 7.83 19.62
CA TYR A 150 7.30 6.69 19.05
C TYR A 150 7.49 6.60 17.54
N TRP A 151 7.70 5.38 17.04
CA TRP A 151 7.66 5.09 15.62
C TRP A 151 7.04 3.70 15.44
N PRO A 152 6.16 3.49 14.45
CA PRO A 152 5.47 2.22 14.32
C PRO A 152 6.46 1.08 14.04
N ASP A 153 6.28 -0.04 14.74
CA ASP A 153 6.94 -1.28 14.44
C ASP A 153 6.11 -2.10 13.44
N ALA A 154 6.77 -2.64 12.42
CA ALA A 154 6.09 -3.37 11.35
C ALA A 154 5.39 -4.65 11.82
N GLU A 155 5.98 -5.37 12.80
CA GLU A 155 5.40 -6.59 13.36
C GLU A 155 4.19 -6.25 14.22
N ASP A 156 4.24 -5.16 14.98
CA ASP A 156 3.10 -4.68 15.77
C ASP A 156 1.93 -4.25 14.87
N ILE A 157 2.20 -3.47 13.81
CA ILE A 157 1.17 -3.04 12.85
C ILE A 157 0.58 -4.25 12.12
N ALA A 158 1.42 -5.16 11.61
CA ALA A 158 0.94 -6.37 10.97
C ALA A 158 0.12 -7.26 11.93
N GLY A 159 0.54 -7.35 13.19
CA GLY A 159 -0.14 -8.11 14.23
C GLY A 159 -1.56 -7.61 14.53
N ARG A 160 -1.79 -6.30 14.50
CA ARG A 160 -3.13 -5.69 14.70
C ARG A 160 -4.13 -6.08 13.62
N VAL A 161 -3.65 -6.39 12.42
CA VAL A 161 -4.46 -6.78 11.27
C VAL A 161 -4.30 -8.25 10.88
N ASP A 162 -3.67 -9.07 11.73
CA ASP A 162 -3.45 -10.50 11.52
C ASP A 162 -4.67 -11.35 11.95
N TYR A 163 -5.45 -11.75 10.96
CA TYR A 163 -6.63 -12.61 11.14
C TYR A 163 -6.39 -14.06 10.69
N ARG A 164 -5.15 -14.45 10.38
CA ARG A 164 -4.80 -15.78 9.86
C ARG A 164 -5.24 -16.93 10.75
N ARG A 165 -5.30 -16.69 12.06
CA ARG A 165 -5.67 -17.67 13.09
C ARG A 165 -7.07 -17.45 13.67
N GLN A 166 -7.88 -16.61 13.03
CA GLN A 166 -9.16 -16.13 13.59
C GLN A 166 -10.40 -16.58 12.78
N ALA A 167 -10.25 -17.60 11.94
CA ALA A 167 -11.32 -18.12 11.07
C ALA A 167 -11.97 -17.05 10.17
N VAL A 168 -11.20 -16.01 9.79
CA VAL A 168 -11.62 -14.99 8.84
C VAL A 168 -11.27 -15.43 7.42
N VAL A 169 -12.25 -15.42 6.53
CA VAL A 169 -12.10 -15.91 5.16
C VAL A 169 -12.69 -14.91 4.17
N TRP A 170 -11.90 -14.60 3.15
CA TRP A 170 -12.36 -13.90 1.96
C TRP A 170 -13.03 -14.88 1.00
N HIS A 171 -14.31 -14.63 0.69
CA HIS A 171 -15.08 -15.41 -0.28
C HIS A 171 -15.21 -14.63 -1.59
N ARG A 172 -14.85 -15.26 -2.70
CA ARG A 172 -15.03 -14.70 -4.05
C ARG A 172 -16.36 -15.13 -4.64
N ASP A 173 -17.19 -14.18 -5.07
CA ASP A 173 -18.44 -14.48 -5.80
C ASP A 173 -18.23 -14.67 -7.31
N VAL A 174 -19.32 -14.91 -8.04
CA VAL A 174 -19.32 -15.15 -9.49
C VAL A 174 -18.90 -13.94 -10.31
N ASP A 175 -19.10 -12.73 -9.78
CA ASP A 175 -18.70 -11.47 -10.43
C ASP A 175 -17.27 -11.08 -10.04
N GLY A 176 -16.61 -11.91 -9.22
CA GLY A 176 -15.25 -11.72 -8.76
C GLY A 176 -15.11 -10.81 -7.54
N ASN A 177 -16.20 -10.41 -6.89
CA ASN A 177 -16.14 -9.63 -5.65
C ASN A 177 -15.64 -10.47 -4.49
N PHE A 178 -14.87 -9.84 -3.61
CA PHE A 178 -14.44 -10.46 -2.36
C PHE A 178 -15.21 -9.87 -1.19
N SER A 179 -16.00 -10.72 -0.52
CA SER A 179 -16.63 -10.42 0.77
C SER A 179 -15.89 -11.16 1.89
N VAL A 180 -15.73 -10.52 3.05
CA VAL A 180 -15.09 -11.13 4.21
C VAL A 180 -16.15 -11.56 5.23
N HIS A 181 -15.92 -12.71 5.85
CA HIS A 181 -16.73 -13.20 6.96
C HIS A 181 -15.85 -13.91 7.98
N LYS A 182 -16.29 -13.90 9.23
CA LYS A 182 -15.72 -14.68 10.33
C LYS A 182 -16.69 -15.83 10.64
N ASP A 183 -16.19 -17.06 10.72
CA ASP A 183 -17.00 -18.17 11.23
C ASP A 183 -17.09 -18.05 12.76
N ILE A 184 -18.15 -17.38 13.22
CA ILE A 184 -18.39 -17.02 14.63
C ILE A 184 -18.57 -18.26 15.50
N SER A 185 -18.87 -19.43 14.92
CA SER A 185 -19.13 -20.66 15.67
C SER A 185 -17.87 -21.32 16.24
N ALA A 186 -16.67 -20.87 15.83
CA ALA A 186 -15.44 -21.61 16.02
C ALA A 186 -14.38 -20.95 16.93
N PHE A 187 -14.48 -19.66 17.29
CA PHE A 187 -13.35 -18.94 17.90
C PHE A 187 -13.70 -17.80 18.87
N ASP A 188 -12.94 -17.72 19.97
CA ASP A 188 -12.90 -16.61 20.94
C ASP A 188 -11.72 -15.68 20.59
N GLY A 189 -11.94 -14.75 19.65
CA GLY A 189 -10.89 -13.87 19.09
C GLY A 189 -11.47 -12.53 18.59
N ALA A 190 -10.63 -11.62 18.09
CA ALA A 190 -11.01 -10.24 17.74
C ALA A 190 -12.19 -10.17 16.76
N ASP A 191 -13.10 -9.23 17.00
CA ASP A 191 -14.29 -9.05 16.17
C ASP A 191 -13.96 -8.54 14.76
N LEU A 192 -14.71 -9.01 13.77
CA LEU A 192 -14.58 -8.60 12.39
C LEU A 192 -15.61 -7.52 12.05
N TYR A 193 -15.18 -6.26 12.05
CA TYR A 193 -15.98 -5.13 11.59
C TYR A 193 -15.62 -4.74 10.15
N SER A 194 -16.42 -5.20 9.19
CA SER A 194 -16.19 -4.94 7.75
C SER A 194 -17.44 -4.39 7.09
N THR A 195 -17.24 -3.47 6.14
CA THR A 195 -18.26 -3.02 5.19
C THR A 195 -18.45 -4.01 4.03
N ARG A 196 -17.51 -4.94 3.83
CA ARG A 196 -17.47 -5.91 2.73
C ARG A 196 -18.07 -7.25 3.12
N THR A 197 -19.26 -7.23 3.70
CA THR A 197 -20.01 -8.44 4.04
C THR A 197 -20.95 -8.83 2.90
N ARG A 198 -21.40 -10.09 2.88
CA ARG A 198 -22.32 -10.56 1.84
C ARG A 198 -23.65 -9.82 1.96
N GLY A 199 -24.06 -9.17 0.86
CA GLY A 199 -25.31 -8.41 0.81
C GLY A 199 -25.23 -7.01 1.42
N SER A 200 -24.03 -6.49 1.70
CA SER A 200 -23.83 -5.09 2.07
C SER A 200 -23.99 -4.16 0.87
N ASP A 201 -24.19 -2.87 1.16
CA ASP A 201 -24.26 -1.77 0.19
C ASP A 201 -22.87 -1.30 -0.30
N PHE A 202 -21.83 -2.12 -0.11
CA PHE A 202 -20.47 -1.81 -0.58
C PHE A 202 -20.47 -1.55 -2.10
N PRO A 203 -19.72 -0.56 -2.62
CA PRO A 203 -19.74 -0.19 -4.03
C PRO A 203 -18.98 -1.20 -4.91
N TRP A 204 -19.51 -2.42 -5.04
CA TRP A 204 -18.85 -3.58 -5.65
C TRP A 204 -18.40 -3.34 -7.10
N ALA A 205 -19.25 -2.74 -7.93
CA ALA A 205 -18.95 -2.50 -9.33
C ALA A 205 -17.82 -1.47 -9.52
N ASP A 206 -17.86 -0.39 -8.75
CA ASP A 206 -16.84 0.66 -8.77
C ASP A 206 -15.52 0.17 -8.17
N TRP A 207 -15.59 -0.64 -7.11
CA TRP A 207 -14.42 -1.27 -6.51
C TRP A 207 -13.67 -2.16 -7.51
N ARG A 208 -14.38 -3.00 -8.26
CA ARG A 208 -13.78 -3.81 -9.32
C ARG A 208 -13.18 -2.93 -10.41
N SER A 209 -13.90 -1.90 -10.85
CA SER A 209 -13.42 -0.98 -11.89
C SER A 209 -12.14 -0.25 -11.46
N LYS A 210 -12.03 0.14 -10.19
CA LYS A 210 -10.81 0.69 -9.59
C LYS A 210 -9.65 -0.32 -9.67
N LEU A 211 -9.87 -1.57 -9.26
CA LEU A 211 -8.82 -2.61 -9.30
C LEU A 211 -8.37 -2.91 -10.74
N ASP A 212 -9.31 -3.03 -11.67
CA ASP A 212 -9.01 -3.22 -13.10
C ASP A 212 -8.19 -2.04 -13.65
N GLN A 213 -8.50 -0.83 -13.22
CA GLN A 213 -7.78 0.36 -13.64
C GLN A 213 -6.38 0.42 -13.03
N ALA A 214 -6.19 -0.02 -11.78
CA ALA A 214 -4.88 -0.17 -11.17
C ALA A 214 -4.00 -1.16 -11.95
N GLU A 215 -4.53 -2.33 -12.33
CA GLU A 215 -3.82 -3.32 -13.16
C GLU A 215 -3.44 -2.73 -14.53
N ARG A 216 -4.35 -1.97 -15.16
CA ARG A 216 -4.05 -1.27 -16.43
C ARG A 216 -2.95 -0.24 -16.29
N THR A 217 -2.90 0.49 -15.17
CA THR A 217 -1.85 1.47 -14.89
C THR A 217 -0.49 0.80 -14.76
N LEU A 218 -0.40 -0.34 -14.06
CA LEU A 218 0.83 -1.13 -14.00
C LEU A 218 1.24 -1.61 -15.40
N ALA A 219 0.32 -2.22 -16.15
CA ALA A 219 0.62 -2.73 -17.48
C ALA A 219 1.06 -1.62 -18.46
N ALA A 220 0.44 -0.44 -18.38
CA ALA A 220 0.77 0.70 -19.25
C ALA A 220 2.10 1.39 -18.87
N ALA A 221 2.63 1.13 -17.67
CA ALA A 221 3.91 1.70 -17.24
C ALA A 221 5.13 1.03 -17.88
N VAL A 222 4.95 -0.14 -18.51
CA VAL A 222 6.00 -0.88 -19.21
C VAL A 222 5.70 -0.91 -20.70
N ASP A 223 6.59 -0.31 -21.50
CA ASP A 223 6.55 -0.51 -22.95
C ASP A 223 7.16 -1.88 -23.27
N PRO A 224 6.41 -2.81 -23.90
CA PRO A 224 6.93 -4.12 -24.26
C PRO A 224 8.18 -4.06 -25.15
N THR A 225 8.35 -3.00 -25.95
CA THR A 225 9.52 -2.82 -26.81
C THR A 225 10.81 -2.61 -26.04
N TRP A 226 10.73 -2.13 -24.78
CA TRP A 226 11.91 -2.03 -23.91
C TRP A 226 12.48 -3.39 -23.51
N LEU A 227 11.66 -4.44 -23.54
CA LEU A 227 12.03 -5.78 -23.10
C LEU A 227 12.54 -6.68 -24.25
N GLU A 228 12.41 -6.24 -25.50
CA GLU A 228 12.90 -6.97 -26.68
C GLU A 228 14.43 -7.07 -26.77
N PRO A 229 15.21 -6.01 -26.44
CA PRO A 229 16.67 -6.08 -26.53
C PRO A 229 17.26 -7.14 -25.59
N LEU A 230 18.09 -8.02 -26.15
CA LEU A 230 18.79 -9.07 -25.38
C LEU A 230 19.58 -8.51 -24.18
N ALA A 231 20.10 -7.29 -24.30
CA ALA A 231 20.81 -6.62 -23.20
C ALA A 231 19.91 -6.39 -21.98
N VAL A 232 18.65 -5.98 -22.19
CA VAL A 232 17.68 -5.77 -21.10
C VAL A 232 17.32 -7.09 -20.44
N GLY A 233 17.04 -8.14 -21.23
CA GLY A 233 16.79 -9.48 -20.68
C GLY A 233 17.94 -9.99 -19.82
N LYS A 234 19.19 -9.85 -20.27
CA LYS A 234 20.38 -10.24 -19.49
C LYS A 234 20.55 -9.43 -18.20
N LEU A 235 20.21 -8.14 -18.21
CA LEU A 235 20.28 -7.29 -17.03
C LEU A 235 19.20 -7.65 -16.02
N LEU A 236 17.98 -7.94 -16.49
CA LEU A 236 16.90 -8.46 -15.65
C LEU A 236 17.29 -9.79 -15.00
N ASP A 237 17.81 -10.75 -15.78
CA ASP A 237 18.25 -12.04 -15.25
C ASP A 237 19.34 -11.89 -14.19
N ARG A 238 20.36 -11.04 -14.43
CA ARG A 238 21.42 -10.75 -13.45
C ARG A 238 20.88 -10.08 -12.19
N ALA A 239 19.97 -9.12 -12.34
CA ALA A 239 19.38 -8.41 -11.21
C ALA A 239 18.50 -9.32 -10.35
N ILE A 240 17.76 -10.24 -10.97
CA ILE A 240 16.78 -11.11 -10.29
C ILE A 240 17.43 -12.41 -9.79
N ALA A 241 18.07 -13.18 -10.68
CA ALA A 241 18.59 -14.50 -10.37
C ALA A 241 19.93 -14.44 -9.62
N ASP A 242 20.86 -13.61 -10.11
CA ASP A 242 22.20 -13.49 -9.52
C ASP A 242 22.25 -12.49 -8.35
N ARG A 243 21.17 -11.71 -8.17
CA ARG A 243 21.08 -10.58 -7.22
C ARG A 243 22.26 -9.61 -7.36
N ASP A 244 22.70 -9.38 -8.60
CA ASP A 244 23.83 -8.52 -8.90
C ASP A 244 23.49 -7.04 -8.60
N PRO A 245 24.14 -6.40 -7.61
CA PRO A 245 23.82 -5.03 -7.20
C PRO A 245 24.13 -3.99 -8.29
N THR A 246 24.92 -4.34 -9.31
CA THR A 246 25.27 -3.43 -10.41
C THR A 246 24.27 -3.49 -11.57
N ALA A 247 23.49 -4.57 -11.66
CA ALA A 247 22.61 -4.82 -12.79
C ALA A 247 21.38 -3.89 -12.81
N ALA A 248 20.77 -3.60 -11.65
CA ALA A 248 19.61 -2.72 -11.59
C ALA A 248 19.92 -1.26 -12.01
N PRO A 249 21.01 -0.61 -11.54
CA PRO A 249 21.37 0.73 -12.02
C PRO A 249 21.77 0.78 -13.51
N GLU A 250 22.34 -0.30 -14.04
CA GLU A 250 22.65 -0.43 -15.47
C GLU A 250 21.37 -0.61 -16.31
N LEU A 251 20.42 -1.41 -15.81
CA LEU A 251 19.09 -1.57 -16.38
C LEU A 251 18.34 -0.23 -16.43
N GLY A 252 18.33 0.53 -15.33
CA GLY A 252 17.67 1.84 -15.28
C GLY A 252 18.20 2.83 -16.33
N ARG A 253 19.53 2.89 -16.52
CA ARG A 253 20.16 3.69 -17.58
C ARG A 253 19.78 3.20 -18.98
N THR A 254 19.80 1.88 -19.18
CA THR A 254 19.42 1.26 -20.46
C THR A 254 17.97 1.56 -20.80
N LEU A 255 17.04 1.49 -19.84
CA LEU A 255 15.63 1.81 -20.04
C LEU A 255 15.43 3.30 -20.35
N ALA A 256 16.17 4.19 -19.69
CA ALA A 256 16.14 5.62 -20.01
C ALA A 256 16.58 5.90 -21.45
N ASP A 257 17.64 5.24 -21.93
CA ASP A 257 18.11 5.34 -23.32
C ASP A 257 17.08 4.78 -24.33
N LEU A 258 16.25 3.83 -23.90
CA LEU A 258 15.12 3.28 -24.66
C LEU A 258 13.83 4.12 -24.55
N GLY A 259 13.88 5.26 -23.85
CA GLY A 259 12.77 6.20 -23.76
C GLY A 259 11.83 6.00 -22.57
N CYS A 260 12.18 5.16 -21.59
CA CYS A 260 11.45 5.12 -20.32
C CYS A 260 11.56 6.47 -19.61
N ALA A 261 10.41 7.10 -19.38
CA ALA A 261 10.31 8.41 -18.73
C ALA A 261 9.61 8.34 -17.36
N ASN A 262 9.20 7.15 -16.89
CA ASN A 262 8.53 7.02 -15.61
C ASN A 262 9.54 7.21 -14.45
N PRO A 263 9.44 8.29 -13.66
CA PRO A 263 10.45 8.61 -12.64
C PRO A 263 10.48 7.58 -11.52
N THR A 264 9.37 6.93 -11.20
CA THR A 264 9.29 5.88 -10.17
C THR A 264 10.10 4.66 -10.58
N ILE A 265 9.95 4.21 -11.83
CA ILE A 265 10.75 3.09 -12.38
C ILE A 265 12.24 3.44 -12.39
N LEU A 266 12.61 4.60 -12.95
CA LEU A 266 14.01 4.99 -13.06
C LEU A 266 14.69 5.19 -11.70
N THR A 267 14.00 5.83 -10.75
CA THR A 267 14.54 6.08 -9.41
C THR A 267 14.71 4.77 -8.64
N ALA A 268 13.72 3.88 -8.66
CA ALA A 268 13.79 2.58 -7.99
C ALA A 268 14.95 1.70 -8.50
N LEU A 269 15.35 1.85 -9.76
CA LEU A 269 16.47 1.10 -10.34
C LEU A 269 17.83 1.75 -10.10
N THR A 270 17.89 3.09 -10.02
CA THR A 270 19.17 3.82 -10.02
C THR A 270 19.57 4.41 -8.67
N ALA A 271 18.58 4.81 -7.86
CA ALA A 271 18.78 5.42 -6.55
C ALA A 271 17.62 5.04 -5.59
N PRO A 272 17.38 3.74 -5.34
CA PRO A 272 16.38 3.30 -4.38
C PRO A 272 16.76 3.74 -2.97
N VAL A 273 15.77 4.10 -2.15
CA VAL A 273 15.98 4.34 -0.71
C VAL A 273 15.87 3.04 0.08
N HIS A 274 15.15 2.04 -0.48
CA HIS A 274 15.05 0.71 0.11
C HIS A 274 15.11 -0.38 -0.98
N PRO A 275 15.76 -1.54 -0.75
CA PRO A 275 15.83 -2.63 -1.73
C PRO A 275 14.48 -3.14 -2.25
N ALA A 276 13.43 -2.99 -1.44
CA ALA A 276 12.07 -3.35 -1.84
C ALA A 276 11.58 -2.54 -3.06
N GLU A 277 12.01 -1.28 -3.21
CA GLU A 277 11.66 -0.44 -4.36
C GLU A 277 12.19 -1.03 -5.67
N THR A 278 13.48 -1.38 -5.68
CA THR A 278 14.08 -2.06 -6.84
C THR A 278 13.38 -3.38 -7.10
N THR A 279 13.08 -4.16 -6.06
CA THR A 279 12.54 -5.51 -6.19
C THR A 279 11.17 -5.53 -6.85
N TRP A 280 10.24 -4.66 -6.44
CA TRP A 280 8.91 -4.64 -7.06
C TRP A 280 8.95 -4.08 -8.50
N VAL A 281 9.88 -3.17 -8.82
CA VAL A 281 10.06 -2.69 -10.19
C VAL A 281 10.65 -3.80 -11.08
N LEU A 282 11.55 -4.63 -10.54
CA LEU A 282 12.01 -5.84 -11.25
C LEU A 282 10.86 -6.84 -11.46
N GLU A 283 9.93 -6.98 -10.50
CA GLU A 283 8.69 -7.75 -10.73
C GLU A 283 7.90 -7.16 -11.90
N LEU A 284 7.65 -5.85 -11.88
CA LEU A 284 6.88 -5.15 -12.91
C LEU A 284 7.48 -5.31 -14.32
N LEU A 285 8.81 -5.22 -14.44
CA LEU A 285 9.53 -5.34 -15.71
C LEU A 285 9.71 -6.80 -16.17
N SER A 286 9.35 -7.76 -15.32
CA SER A 286 9.43 -9.19 -15.62
C SER A 286 8.03 -9.79 -15.79
N THR A 287 7.97 -11.07 -16.15
CA THR A 287 6.72 -11.83 -16.13
C THR A 287 6.45 -12.47 -14.75
N ALA A 288 7.17 -12.07 -13.70
CA ALA A 288 7.01 -12.64 -12.37
C ALA A 288 5.67 -12.21 -11.76
N PRO A 289 4.93 -13.13 -11.10
CA PRO A 289 3.73 -12.73 -10.38
C PRO A 289 4.05 -11.72 -9.28
N ARG A 290 3.14 -10.76 -9.07
CA ARG A 290 3.26 -9.72 -8.03
C ARG A 290 3.55 -10.35 -6.66
N GLY A 291 4.55 -9.83 -5.96
CA GLY A 291 4.93 -10.28 -4.62
C GLY A 291 5.88 -11.48 -4.57
N THR A 292 6.21 -12.11 -5.69
CA THR A 292 7.07 -13.31 -5.70
C THR A 292 8.55 -13.04 -5.49
N LEU A 293 9.09 -11.95 -6.04
CA LEU A 293 10.50 -11.55 -5.86
C LEU A 293 10.73 -10.85 -4.53
N LEU A 294 9.67 -10.30 -3.94
CA LEU A 294 9.69 -9.74 -2.59
C LEU A 294 9.86 -10.81 -1.50
N ARG A 295 9.56 -12.08 -1.82
CA ARG A 295 9.79 -13.21 -0.91
C ARG A 295 11.29 -13.40 -0.69
N GLY A 296 11.73 -13.25 0.55
CA GLY A 296 13.14 -13.36 0.90
C GLY A 296 13.94 -12.07 0.72
N LEU A 297 13.25 -10.91 0.67
CA LEU A 297 13.86 -9.69 1.17
C LEU A 297 14.30 -9.94 2.63
N PRO A 298 15.51 -9.54 3.03
CA PRO A 298 15.91 -9.61 4.42
C PRO A 298 14.88 -8.87 5.29
N LYS A 299 14.52 -9.44 6.44
CA LYS A 299 14.08 -8.61 7.56
C LYS A 299 15.30 -7.74 7.88
N ALA A 300 15.25 -6.46 7.54
CA ALA A 300 16.33 -5.53 7.83
C ALA A 300 16.44 -5.33 9.35
#